data_AF-A0A1F3SYZ0-F1
#
_entry.id   AF-A0A1F3SYZ0-F1
#
_cell.length_a   1.000
_cell.length_b   1.000
_cell.length_c   1.000
_cell.angle_alpha   90.00
_cell.angle_beta   90.00
_cell.angle_gamma   90.00
#
_symmetry.space_group_name_H-M   'P 1'
#
loop_
_entity.id
_entity.type
_entity.pdbx_description
1 polymer ?
#
loop_
_entity_poly.entity_id
_entity_poly.type
_entity_poly.pdbx_seq_one_letter_code
_entity_poly.pdbx_strand_id
1 'polypeptide(L)'
;MCKAKIWTRTLAVFPLFLLSACIGGGESPYDLGSVEPGTVHQSVKYGACYEAALGEAWDFNLFVFGDVTQPSADTQGRVVVGGNAYFGNYSIGEILEADASRLDLIVGGSLQFPSGAVLNGAASYGTTAEVTQAASFFGGLTQRPAPIDVPAVRSYLTSLSDRLAALQPNSAALFNPNENARFETVLAGHDPLINVFSITGETLERTHTLRISAPASSTVLVNVSGSAAAFHSKGLFVEGVNASRILYNFAEATSLYIGEIQIEGSILAPRADVLFPAGLVIGHLISQSLYGQGQNNKATFWGCLPNVCDDGSCENICKDGNCGEEQKGCTLTIGYWKNHLGVLSLYLPKSLGTLEGLKSLPVSTTQVAYDVLGEHTYGTAENGITKLYAQLLAAKLNVSKGASDSSIAEAVLAADAFLASHSYLDWGKLSPEIQAQVLEWKTLFDDFNNGRVGPPHCE
;
A
#
# COMPACT_ATOMS: atom_id res chain seq x y z
N MET A 1 -34.77 -35.94 38.27
CA MET A 1 -36.11 -36.51 38.05
C MET A 1 -36.94 -35.51 37.25
N CYS A 2 -37.51 -35.96 36.13
CA CYS A 2 -38.39 -35.19 35.24
C CYS A 2 -39.52 -34.44 35.97
N LYS A 3 -39.84 -33.22 35.50
CA LYS A 3 -41.19 -32.89 34.99
C LYS A 3 -41.20 -31.51 34.31
N ALA A 4 -41.55 -31.53 33.03
CA ALA A 4 -41.92 -30.37 32.24
C ALA A 4 -43.32 -29.85 32.62
N LYS A 5 -43.55 -28.54 32.44
CA LYS A 5 -44.88 -27.97 32.27
C LYS A 5 -44.79 -26.85 31.23
N ILE A 6 -45.35 -27.11 30.06
CA ILE A 6 -45.62 -26.13 29.00
C ILE A 6 -46.94 -25.46 29.34
N TRP A 7 -47.01 -24.13 29.29
CA TRP A 7 -48.25 -23.38 29.03
C TRP A 7 -48.00 -22.23 28.06
N THR A 8 -49.02 -22.03 27.24
CA THR A 8 -49.15 -21.29 25.99
C THR A 8 -49.45 -19.79 26.16
N ARG A 9 -48.94 -18.99 25.20
CA ARG A 9 -49.44 -17.72 24.62
C ARG A 9 -50.22 -16.72 25.50
N THR A 10 -49.84 -15.44 25.48
CA THR A 10 -50.52 -14.32 24.74
C THR A 10 -49.89 -12.96 25.11
N LEU A 11 -49.84 -12.04 24.14
CA LEU A 11 -49.34 -10.66 24.21
C LEU A 11 -49.99 -9.80 25.31
N ALA A 12 -49.21 -8.92 25.96
CA ALA A 12 -49.63 -7.58 26.38
C ALA A 12 -48.45 -6.68 26.80
N VAL A 13 -48.23 -5.64 25.98
CA VAL A 13 -47.94 -4.22 26.31
C VAL A 13 -47.21 -3.91 27.62
N PHE A 14 -45.99 -3.38 27.49
CA PHE A 14 -45.25 -2.64 28.52
C PHE A 14 -45.98 -1.35 28.94
N PRO A 15 -46.00 -1.03 30.25
CA PRO A 15 -45.76 0.34 30.64
C PRO A 15 -44.61 0.46 31.67
N LEU A 16 -43.83 1.51 31.44
CA LEU A 16 -42.77 2.05 32.27
C LEU A 16 -43.32 2.39 33.68
N PHE A 17 -42.75 1.83 34.74
CA PHE A 17 -42.90 2.37 36.10
C PHE A 17 -41.55 2.34 36.82
N LEU A 18 -41.08 3.54 37.16
CA LEU A 18 -40.04 3.82 38.13
C LEU A 18 -40.52 3.40 39.52
N LEU A 19 -39.75 2.57 40.23
CA LEU A 19 -39.80 2.49 41.69
C LEU A 19 -38.37 2.34 42.22
N SER A 20 -38.02 3.19 43.19
CA SER A 20 -36.73 3.24 43.86
C SER A 20 -36.79 2.55 45.23
N ALA A 21 -35.63 2.05 45.66
CA ALA A 21 -35.19 1.65 47.01
C ALA A 21 -35.62 0.27 47.57
N CYS A 22 -34.67 -0.65 47.76
CA CYS A 22 -33.88 -0.80 49.01
C CYS A 22 -32.99 -2.06 48.97
N ILE A 23 -31.82 -1.93 49.60
CA ILE A 23 -30.65 -2.81 49.58
C ILE A 23 -30.84 -4.04 50.49
N GLY A 24 -30.43 -5.22 50.01
CA GLY A 24 -30.23 -6.45 50.78
C GLY A 24 -29.16 -7.30 50.11
N GLY A 25 -28.00 -7.44 50.77
CA GLY A 25 -26.75 -7.89 50.18
C GLY A 25 -26.69 -9.36 49.73
N GLY A 26 -25.99 -9.55 48.62
CA GLY A 26 -25.51 -10.82 48.06
C GLY A 26 -24.54 -10.48 46.94
N GLU A 27 -23.26 -10.76 47.16
CA GLU A 27 -22.15 -10.39 46.28
C GLU A 27 -22.34 -10.94 44.85
N SER A 28 -22.28 -10.03 43.86
CA SER A 28 -22.26 -10.34 42.43
C SER A 28 -20.99 -9.72 41.84
N PRO A 29 -20.19 -10.44 41.04
CA PRO A 29 -18.91 -9.96 40.54
C PRO A 29 -19.11 -9.13 39.27
N TYR A 30 -19.75 -7.97 39.39
CA TYR A 30 -19.75 -6.94 38.37
C TYR A 30 -19.61 -5.58 39.07
N ASP A 31 -18.36 -5.23 39.40
CA ASP A 31 -18.00 -3.87 39.78
C ASP A 31 -18.03 -3.02 38.50
N LEU A 32 -19.13 -2.31 38.29
CA LEU A 32 -19.19 -1.19 37.36
C LEU A 32 -18.49 -0.01 38.02
N GLY A 33 -17.16 -0.09 38.04
CA GLY A 33 -16.30 1.04 38.36
C GLY A 33 -16.63 2.19 37.43
N SER A 34 -17.03 3.31 38.02
CA SER A 34 -17.16 4.60 37.36
C SER A 34 -15.87 4.93 36.61
N VAL A 35 -15.93 4.89 35.28
CA VAL A 35 -14.86 5.38 34.41
C VAL A 35 -14.77 6.89 34.64
N GLU A 36 -13.68 7.33 35.26
CA GLU A 36 -13.34 8.76 35.31
C GLU A 36 -13.25 9.29 33.86
N PRO A 37 -13.84 10.45 33.54
CA PRO A 37 -13.70 11.05 32.21
C PRO A 37 -12.29 11.64 32.12
N GLY A 38 -11.32 10.83 31.69
CA GLY A 38 -9.93 11.24 31.82
C GLY A 38 -8.87 10.38 31.15
N THR A 39 -9.21 9.56 30.15
CA THR A 39 -8.20 8.99 29.26
C THR A 39 -8.54 9.37 27.84
N VAL A 40 -7.98 10.50 27.40
CA VAL A 40 -7.83 10.80 25.99
C VAL A 40 -7.03 9.63 25.41
N HIS A 41 -7.69 8.73 24.67
CA HIS A 41 -6.99 7.91 23.69
C HIS A 41 -6.23 8.91 22.82
N GLN A 42 -4.90 9.00 22.99
CA GLN A 42 -4.09 9.73 22.04
C GLN A 42 -4.39 9.11 20.69
N SER A 43 -5.06 9.87 19.83
CA SER A 43 -5.08 9.61 18.41
C SER A 43 -3.62 9.51 18.00
N VAL A 44 -3.13 8.30 17.74
CA VAL A 44 -1.84 8.09 17.12
C VAL A 44 -1.89 8.94 15.86
N LYS A 45 -1.13 10.04 15.84
CA LYS A 45 -0.96 10.84 14.62
C LYS A 45 -0.07 10.01 13.72
N TYR A 46 -0.68 9.11 12.95
CA TYR A 46 0.01 8.46 11.85
C TYR A 46 0.64 9.58 11.00
N GLY A 47 1.97 9.55 10.85
CA GLY A 47 2.70 10.56 10.08
C GLY A 47 2.26 10.62 8.62
N ALA A 48 2.77 11.61 7.88
CA ALA A 48 2.45 11.84 6.47
C ALA A 48 2.44 10.53 5.65
N CYS A 49 1.34 10.29 4.94
CA CYS A 49 1.13 9.09 4.13
C CYS A 49 2.20 8.93 3.06
N TYR A 50 2.83 7.76 2.98
CA TYR A 50 3.79 7.45 1.93
C TYR A 50 3.07 6.75 0.75
N GLU A 51 2.86 7.48 -0.35
CA GLU A 51 2.47 6.89 -1.63
C GLU A 51 3.61 6.02 -2.16
N ALA A 52 3.31 4.82 -2.67
CA ALA A 52 4.26 3.78 -3.07
C ALA A 52 5.11 3.16 -1.94
N ALA A 53 4.51 2.90 -0.79
CA ALA A 53 5.18 2.30 0.38
C ALA A 53 5.87 0.94 0.13
N LEU A 54 5.60 0.27 -0.99
CA LEU A 54 6.30 -0.95 -1.40
C LEU A 54 7.66 -0.67 -2.07
N GLY A 55 8.12 0.59 -2.13
CA GLY A 55 9.40 0.97 -2.72
C GLY A 55 9.46 0.57 -4.20
N GLU A 56 10.63 0.11 -4.66
CA GLU A 56 10.81 -0.33 -6.06
C GLU A 56 9.88 -1.47 -6.48
N ALA A 57 9.39 -2.29 -5.54
CA ALA A 57 8.44 -3.37 -5.87
C ALA A 57 7.04 -2.85 -6.23
N TRP A 58 6.74 -1.59 -5.95
CA TRP A 58 5.45 -0.96 -6.25
C TRP A 58 5.12 -0.96 -7.76
N ASP A 59 6.12 -0.93 -8.63
CA ASP A 59 5.91 -0.98 -10.08
C ASP A 59 5.55 -2.39 -10.63
N PHE A 60 5.63 -3.43 -9.78
CA PHE A 60 5.54 -4.83 -10.18
C PHE A 60 4.32 -5.50 -9.56
N ASN A 61 3.56 -6.24 -10.37
CA ASN A 61 2.41 -7.01 -9.91
C ASN A 61 2.86 -8.25 -9.12
N LEU A 62 3.95 -8.87 -9.56
CA LEU A 62 4.58 -10.03 -8.93
C LEU A 62 6.05 -9.73 -8.70
N PHE A 63 6.51 -9.84 -7.45
CA PHE A 63 7.90 -9.63 -7.06
C PHE A 63 8.35 -10.79 -6.18
N VAL A 64 9.21 -11.67 -6.71
CA VAL A 64 9.71 -12.85 -6.00
C VAL A 64 11.21 -12.73 -5.81
N PHE A 65 11.68 -12.82 -4.56
CA PHE A 65 13.10 -12.64 -4.24
C PHE A 65 13.98 -13.82 -4.67
N GLY A 66 13.45 -15.02 -4.60
CA GLY A 66 14.09 -16.27 -4.99
C GLY A 66 13.50 -16.82 -6.28
N ASP A 67 13.20 -18.11 -6.29
CA ASP A 67 12.81 -18.85 -7.48
C ASP A 67 11.28 -18.84 -7.71
N VAL A 68 10.89 -18.89 -8.98
CA VAL A 68 9.51 -19.03 -9.43
C VAL A 68 9.35 -20.25 -10.32
N THR A 69 8.29 -21.03 -10.08
CA THR A 69 7.86 -22.10 -10.98
C THR A 69 6.36 -22.03 -11.19
N GLN A 70 5.94 -21.54 -12.35
CA GLN A 70 4.54 -21.46 -12.76
C GLN A 70 4.30 -22.14 -14.12
N PRO A 71 3.72 -23.37 -14.14
CA PRO A 71 3.51 -24.13 -15.37
C PRO A 71 2.26 -23.73 -16.16
N SER A 72 1.46 -22.79 -15.65
CA SER A 72 0.37 -22.09 -16.34
C SER A 72 -0.06 -20.86 -15.52
N ALA A 73 -1.05 -20.11 -16.02
CA ALA A 73 -1.65 -18.87 -15.51
C ALA A 73 -1.12 -17.60 -16.18
N ASP A 74 -1.36 -16.45 -15.57
CA ASP A 74 -0.92 -15.16 -16.07
C ASP A 74 -0.63 -14.19 -14.92
N THR A 75 0.20 -13.19 -15.23
CA THR A 75 0.33 -11.97 -14.45
C THR A 75 -0.01 -10.78 -15.35
N GLN A 76 -1.04 -10.04 -14.98
CA GLN A 76 -1.53 -8.92 -15.77
C GLN A 76 -0.54 -7.75 -15.85
N GLY A 77 0.28 -7.55 -14.81
CA GLY A 77 1.31 -6.51 -14.78
C GLY A 77 2.74 -7.02 -14.98
N ARG A 78 3.70 -6.23 -14.48
CA ARG A 78 5.14 -6.52 -14.58
C ARG A 78 5.58 -7.53 -13.53
N VAL A 79 6.61 -8.31 -13.83
CA VAL A 79 7.15 -9.41 -13.00
C VAL A 79 8.65 -9.24 -12.75
N VAL A 80 9.06 -9.44 -11.49
CA VAL A 80 10.46 -9.61 -11.09
C VAL A 80 10.64 -10.97 -10.41
N VAL A 81 11.69 -11.69 -10.80
CA VAL A 81 12.18 -12.92 -10.17
C VAL A 81 13.65 -12.75 -9.87
N GLY A 82 14.04 -12.74 -8.60
CA GLY A 82 15.43 -12.56 -8.20
C GLY A 82 16.32 -13.77 -8.50
N GLY A 83 15.76 -14.97 -8.40
CA GLY A 83 16.41 -16.24 -8.71
C GLY A 83 16.11 -16.74 -10.12
N ASN A 84 15.90 -18.06 -10.22
CA ASN A 84 15.55 -18.75 -11.45
C ASN A 84 14.04 -18.73 -11.69
N ALA A 85 13.64 -18.64 -12.95
CA ALA A 85 12.24 -18.61 -13.34
C ALA A 85 11.89 -19.74 -14.31
N TYR A 86 10.80 -20.44 -14.03
CA TYR A 86 10.12 -21.32 -14.97
C TYR A 86 8.70 -20.80 -15.23
N PHE A 87 8.39 -20.50 -16.49
CA PHE A 87 7.07 -20.06 -16.96
C PHE A 87 6.62 -20.92 -18.15
N GLY A 88 5.61 -21.76 -17.96
CA GLY A 88 4.97 -22.53 -19.02
C GLY A 88 3.53 -22.08 -19.22
N ASN A 89 3.07 -22.02 -20.48
CA ASN A 89 1.72 -21.58 -20.86
C ASN A 89 1.29 -20.30 -20.11
N TYR A 90 2.19 -19.32 -20.06
CA TYR A 90 2.07 -18.18 -19.16
C TYR A 90 2.10 -16.83 -19.90
N SER A 91 1.18 -15.92 -19.60
CA SER A 91 1.23 -14.55 -20.13
C SER A 91 1.64 -13.51 -19.07
N ILE A 92 2.42 -12.53 -19.49
CA ILE A 92 2.89 -11.42 -18.66
C ILE A 92 2.54 -10.10 -19.34
N GLY A 93 1.97 -9.18 -18.57
CA GLY A 93 1.76 -7.79 -19.00
C GLY A 93 0.56 -7.58 -19.93
N GLU A 94 -0.46 -8.45 -19.89
CA GLU A 94 -1.60 -8.42 -20.82
C GLU A 94 -2.32 -7.06 -20.86
N ILE A 95 -2.46 -6.40 -19.71
CA ILE A 95 -3.21 -5.13 -19.61
C ILE A 95 -2.30 -3.90 -19.63
N LEU A 96 -1.00 -4.08 -19.83
CA LEU A 96 -0.06 -2.97 -19.90
C LEU A 96 -0.06 -2.35 -21.30
N GLU A 97 0.12 -1.04 -21.37
CA GLU A 97 0.34 -0.36 -22.66
C GLU A 97 1.62 -0.89 -23.33
N ALA A 98 1.56 -1.10 -24.64
CA ALA A 98 2.66 -1.64 -25.42
C ALA A 98 3.87 -0.70 -25.40
N ASP A 99 5.00 -1.18 -24.87
CA ASP A 99 6.27 -0.47 -24.78
C ASP A 99 7.43 -1.45 -24.92
N ALA A 100 8.05 -1.48 -26.10
CA ALA A 100 9.14 -2.40 -26.40
C ALA A 100 10.43 -2.13 -25.58
N SER A 101 10.52 -0.98 -24.91
CA SER A 101 11.68 -0.60 -24.08
C SER A 101 11.50 -0.94 -22.59
N ARG A 102 10.24 -1.08 -22.13
CA ARG A 102 9.93 -1.40 -20.74
C ARG A 102 10.15 -2.87 -20.47
N LEU A 103 10.90 -3.19 -19.41
CA LEU A 103 11.04 -4.57 -18.96
C LEU A 103 9.79 -4.99 -18.18
N ASP A 104 8.99 -5.86 -18.77
CA ASP A 104 7.80 -6.44 -18.13
C ASP A 104 8.11 -7.78 -17.44
N LEU A 105 9.23 -8.42 -17.81
CA LEU A 105 9.79 -9.57 -17.09
C LEU A 105 11.28 -9.33 -16.81
N ILE A 106 11.67 -9.42 -15.54
CA ILE A 106 13.06 -9.34 -15.08
C ILE A 106 13.40 -10.60 -14.30
N VAL A 107 14.36 -11.39 -14.78
CA VAL A 107 14.86 -12.59 -14.10
C VAL A 107 16.33 -12.41 -13.74
N GLY A 108 16.69 -12.54 -12.46
CA GLY A 108 18.06 -12.40 -11.98
C GLY A 108 18.95 -13.61 -12.30
N GLY A 109 18.38 -14.81 -12.37
CA GLY A 109 19.06 -16.06 -12.68
C GLY A 109 18.74 -16.60 -14.08
N SER A 110 18.51 -17.91 -14.16
CA SER A 110 18.16 -18.63 -15.39
C SER A 110 16.66 -18.54 -15.68
N LEU A 111 16.31 -18.33 -16.95
CA LEU A 111 14.92 -18.31 -17.43
C LEU A 111 14.61 -19.56 -18.28
N GLN A 112 13.61 -20.34 -17.87
CA GLN A 112 12.97 -21.34 -18.72
C GLN A 112 11.57 -20.84 -19.09
N PHE A 113 11.35 -20.57 -20.38
CA PHE A 113 10.07 -20.07 -20.89
C PHE A 113 9.62 -20.93 -22.08
N PRO A 114 9.20 -22.18 -21.85
CA PRO A 114 8.84 -23.10 -22.94
C PRO A 114 7.62 -22.65 -23.75
N SER A 115 6.63 -21.97 -23.17
CA SER A 115 5.45 -21.48 -23.90
C SER A 115 4.79 -20.30 -23.19
N GLY A 116 4.24 -19.36 -23.96
CA GLY A 116 3.54 -18.16 -23.45
C GLY A 116 4.02 -16.85 -24.06
N ALA A 117 3.80 -15.72 -23.39
CA ALA A 117 4.14 -14.42 -23.96
C ALA A 117 4.41 -13.34 -22.90
N VAL A 118 5.45 -12.54 -23.11
CA VAL A 118 5.54 -11.18 -22.57
C VAL A 118 4.91 -10.25 -23.59
N LEU A 119 3.66 -9.84 -23.33
CA LEU A 119 2.73 -9.36 -24.37
C LEU A 119 2.99 -7.92 -24.82
N ASN A 120 3.40 -7.05 -23.89
CA ASN A 120 3.45 -5.61 -24.11
C ASN A 120 4.79 -4.97 -23.72
N GLY A 121 5.81 -5.78 -23.42
CA GLY A 121 7.13 -5.30 -23.03
C GLY A 121 8.28 -6.23 -23.41
N ALA A 122 9.49 -5.81 -23.06
CA ALA A 122 10.71 -6.59 -23.16
C ALA A 122 10.91 -7.50 -21.94
N ALA A 123 11.82 -8.46 -22.07
CA ALA A 123 12.25 -9.32 -20.97
C ALA A 123 13.78 -9.35 -20.83
N SER A 124 14.27 -9.59 -19.61
CA SER A 124 15.68 -9.86 -19.35
C SER A 124 15.93 -11.03 -18.42
N TYR A 125 17.09 -11.68 -18.59
CA TYR A 125 17.59 -12.76 -17.74
C TYR A 125 19.07 -12.55 -17.39
N GLY A 126 19.53 -13.15 -16.29
CA GLY A 126 20.91 -12.97 -15.81
C GLY A 126 21.91 -13.97 -16.38
N THR A 127 21.59 -15.27 -16.36
CA THR A 127 22.57 -16.34 -16.66
C THR A 127 22.30 -17.08 -17.97
N THR A 128 21.25 -17.88 -18.03
CA THR A 128 20.88 -18.68 -19.21
C THR A 128 19.40 -18.54 -19.52
N ALA A 129 19.04 -18.70 -20.79
CA ALA A 129 17.65 -18.73 -21.21
C ALA A 129 17.38 -19.98 -22.06
N GLU A 130 16.34 -20.73 -21.70
CA GLU A 130 15.79 -21.84 -22.49
C GLU A 130 14.37 -21.45 -22.93
N VAL A 131 14.25 -21.10 -24.21
CA VAL A 131 13.03 -20.56 -24.82
C VAL A 131 12.71 -21.35 -26.08
N THR A 132 11.45 -21.69 -26.30
CA THR A 132 11.03 -22.37 -27.53
C THR A 132 10.29 -21.42 -28.47
N GLN A 133 9.97 -21.86 -29.69
CA GLN A 133 9.16 -21.10 -30.65
C GLN A 133 7.71 -20.84 -30.16
N ALA A 134 7.26 -21.50 -29.09
CA ALA A 134 5.96 -21.26 -28.47
C ALA A 134 5.96 -20.10 -27.44
N ALA A 135 7.11 -19.46 -27.22
CA ALA A 135 7.24 -18.28 -26.36
C ALA A 135 7.54 -17.02 -27.19
N SER A 136 6.97 -15.88 -26.79
CA SER A 136 7.14 -14.59 -27.48
C SER A 136 7.41 -13.44 -26.51
N PHE A 137 8.13 -12.42 -26.99
CA PHE A 137 8.50 -11.24 -26.20
C PHE A 137 8.35 -10.00 -27.08
N PHE A 138 7.40 -9.12 -26.76
CA PHE A 138 7.09 -7.95 -27.58
C PHE A 138 8.30 -7.04 -27.83
N GLY A 139 9.02 -6.69 -26.76
CA GLY A 139 10.25 -5.89 -26.82
C GLY A 139 11.55 -6.70 -26.98
N GLY A 140 11.44 -8.01 -27.22
CA GLY A 140 12.57 -8.92 -27.27
C GLY A 140 13.05 -9.41 -25.90
N LEU A 141 14.02 -10.33 -25.94
CA LEU A 141 14.64 -10.97 -24.77
C LEU A 141 16.14 -10.68 -24.78
N THR A 142 16.66 -10.14 -23.67
CA THR A 142 18.08 -9.75 -23.58
C THR A 142 18.74 -10.32 -22.32
N GLN A 143 19.95 -10.86 -22.46
CA GLN A 143 20.78 -11.17 -21.30
C GLN A 143 21.40 -9.89 -20.74
N ARG A 144 21.09 -9.55 -19.49
CA ARG A 144 21.72 -8.42 -18.78
C ARG A 144 21.54 -8.56 -17.27
N PRO A 145 22.41 -7.93 -16.45
CA PRO A 145 22.15 -7.80 -15.03
C PRO A 145 20.77 -7.20 -14.75
N ALA A 146 20.09 -7.67 -13.70
CA ALA A 146 18.82 -7.09 -13.28
C ALA A 146 19.03 -5.59 -13.00
N PRO A 147 18.22 -4.69 -13.59
CA PRO A 147 18.33 -3.25 -13.36
C PRO A 147 17.77 -2.82 -11.98
N ILE A 148 17.62 -3.77 -11.06
CA ILE A 148 16.99 -3.64 -9.75
C ILE A 148 17.89 -4.36 -8.74
N ASP A 149 18.19 -3.73 -7.62
CA ASP A 149 18.93 -4.36 -6.51
C ASP A 149 17.96 -5.20 -5.67
N VAL A 150 17.66 -6.42 -6.16
CA VAL A 150 16.71 -7.34 -5.50
C VAL A 150 17.08 -7.60 -4.02
N PRO A 151 18.36 -7.78 -3.63
CA PRO A 151 18.75 -7.83 -2.22
C PRO A 151 18.37 -6.59 -1.40
N ALA A 152 18.60 -5.37 -1.92
CA ALA A 152 18.22 -4.14 -1.23
C ALA A 152 16.70 -4.01 -1.09
N VAL A 153 15.95 -4.32 -2.15
CA VAL A 153 14.48 -4.32 -2.13
C VAL A 153 13.94 -5.34 -1.11
N ARG A 154 14.55 -6.54 -1.04
CA ARG A 154 14.20 -7.54 -0.02
C ARG A 154 14.42 -7.03 1.39
N SER A 155 15.57 -6.41 1.65
CA SER A 155 15.90 -5.85 2.96
C SER A 155 14.86 -4.79 3.35
N TYR A 156 14.57 -3.85 2.44
CA TYR A 156 13.59 -2.79 2.67
C TYR A 156 12.20 -3.36 2.98
N LEU A 157 11.69 -4.27 2.16
CA LEU A 157 10.35 -4.84 2.30
C LEU A 157 10.21 -5.76 3.50
N THR A 158 11.29 -6.43 3.89
CA THR A 158 11.34 -7.21 5.13
C THR A 158 11.21 -6.30 6.34
N SER A 159 12.02 -5.24 6.41
CA SER A 159 11.94 -4.27 7.51
C SER A 159 10.60 -3.55 7.53
N LEU A 160 10.04 -3.19 6.37
CA LEU A 160 8.69 -2.64 6.29
C LEU A 160 7.67 -3.62 6.87
N SER A 161 7.71 -4.88 6.45
CA SER A 161 6.78 -5.92 6.92
C SER A 161 6.84 -6.09 8.44
N ASP A 162 8.06 -6.15 9.02
CA ASP A 162 8.26 -6.24 10.48
C ASP A 162 7.66 -5.02 11.20
N ARG A 163 7.89 -3.82 10.67
CA ARG A 163 7.38 -2.56 11.24
C ARG A 163 5.85 -2.45 11.17
N LEU A 164 5.26 -2.88 10.07
CA LEU A 164 3.80 -2.94 9.93
C LEU A 164 3.20 -3.93 10.94
N ALA A 165 3.85 -5.07 11.17
CA ALA A 165 3.41 -6.07 12.14
C ALA A 165 3.44 -5.56 13.59
N ALA A 166 4.32 -4.59 13.90
CA ALA A 166 4.40 -3.95 15.22
C ALA A 166 3.28 -2.93 15.49
N LEU A 167 2.51 -2.53 14.48
CA LEU A 167 1.40 -1.59 14.64
C LEU A 167 0.31 -2.16 15.54
N GLN A 168 -0.12 -1.37 16.52
CA GLN A 168 -1.27 -1.71 17.34
C GLN A 168 -2.56 -1.70 16.50
N PRO A 169 -3.42 -2.73 16.60
CA PRO A 169 -4.73 -2.70 15.96
C PRO A 169 -5.56 -1.52 16.47
N ASN A 170 -6.16 -0.77 15.55
CA ASN A 170 -7.07 0.33 15.88
C ASN A 170 -8.54 0.01 15.55
N SER A 171 -8.78 -1.18 14.97
CA SER A 171 -10.09 -1.66 14.53
C SER A 171 -10.30 -3.09 15.04
N ALA A 172 -11.55 -3.44 15.34
CA ALA A 172 -11.88 -4.73 15.92
C ALA A 172 -11.92 -5.83 14.85
N ALA A 173 -11.28 -6.96 15.14
CA ALA A 173 -11.49 -8.22 14.45
C ALA A 173 -12.48 -9.06 15.27
N LEU A 174 -13.64 -9.38 14.71
CA LEU A 174 -14.62 -10.25 15.35
C LEU A 174 -14.51 -11.65 14.75
N PHE A 175 -14.19 -12.62 15.61
CA PHE A 175 -14.22 -14.03 15.27
C PHE A 175 -15.53 -14.62 15.80
N ASN A 176 -16.41 -15.01 14.88
CA ASN A 176 -17.70 -15.61 15.21
C ASN A 176 -17.62 -17.13 15.02
N PRO A 177 -17.36 -17.90 16.09
CA PRO A 177 -17.45 -19.35 16.04
C PRO A 177 -18.91 -19.74 15.91
N ASN A 178 -19.36 -20.00 14.68
CA ASN A 178 -20.66 -20.61 14.48
C ASN A 178 -20.53 -22.11 14.74
N GLU A 179 -21.14 -22.60 15.82
CA GLU A 179 -21.10 -24.01 16.24
C GLU A 179 -21.64 -24.97 15.15
N ASN A 180 -22.35 -24.44 14.14
CA ASN A 180 -22.95 -25.19 13.02
C ASN A 180 -22.22 -25.02 11.66
N ALA A 181 -20.88 -24.96 11.69
CA ALA A 181 -19.97 -25.35 10.59
C ALA A 181 -19.42 -24.29 9.62
N ARG A 182 -19.49 -22.97 9.90
CA ARG A 182 -18.72 -21.97 9.12
C ARG A 182 -18.19 -20.84 10.01
N PHE A 183 -16.89 -20.86 10.32
CA PHE A 183 -16.21 -19.79 11.05
C PHE A 183 -16.21 -18.51 10.20
N GLU A 184 -16.70 -17.41 10.76
CA GLU A 184 -16.67 -16.10 10.11
C GLU A 184 -15.73 -15.16 10.85
N THR A 185 -14.85 -14.51 10.10
CA THR A 185 -13.98 -13.44 10.60
C THR A 185 -14.40 -12.13 9.95
N VAL A 186 -14.78 -11.16 10.77
CA VAL A 186 -15.22 -9.82 10.32
C VAL A 186 -14.18 -8.79 10.76
N LEU A 187 -13.62 -8.09 9.78
CA LEU A 187 -12.69 -6.97 9.95
C LEU A 187 -13.45 -5.68 9.60
N ALA A 188 -14.01 -5.03 10.62
CA ALA A 188 -14.83 -3.82 10.46
C ALA A 188 -14.05 -2.59 10.92
N GLY A 189 -13.67 -1.75 9.97
CA GLY A 189 -12.93 -0.51 10.15
C GLY A 189 -13.81 0.71 9.96
N HIS A 190 -13.55 1.75 10.74
CA HIS A 190 -14.28 3.02 10.70
C HIS A 190 -13.34 4.23 10.63
N ASP A 191 -12.03 4.03 10.72
CA ASP A 191 -11.05 5.09 10.62
C ASP A 191 -10.97 5.56 9.14
N PRO A 192 -11.10 6.88 8.88
CA PRO A 192 -11.11 7.41 7.52
C PRO A 192 -9.73 7.36 6.84
N LEU A 193 -8.65 7.11 7.59
CA LEU A 193 -7.28 7.10 7.11
C LEU A 193 -6.70 5.68 7.04
N ILE A 194 -6.69 4.95 8.15
CA ILE A 194 -6.11 3.60 8.22
C ILE A 194 -6.82 2.72 9.26
N ASN A 195 -7.13 1.49 8.87
CA ASN A 195 -7.75 0.46 9.69
C ASN A 195 -6.76 -0.70 9.82
N VAL A 196 -6.17 -0.84 11.00
CA VAL A 196 -5.18 -1.87 11.33
C VAL A 196 -5.88 -3.01 12.07
N PHE A 197 -5.78 -4.21 11.52
CA PHE A 197 -6.28 -5.46 12.11
C PHE A 197 -5.13 -6.43 12.37
N SER A 198 -5.31 -7.30 13.36
CA SER A 198 -4.40 -8.41 13.62
C SER A 198 -5.19 -9.71 13.77
N ILE A 199 -4.77 -10.75 13.04
CA ILE A 199 -5.29 -12.12 13.12
C ILE A 199 -4.11 -13.11 13.09
N THR A 200 -4.32 -14.34 13.55
CA THR A 200 -3.32 -15.40 13.43
C THR A 200 -3.46 -16.15 12.11
N GLY A 201 -2.37 -16.77 11.64
CA GLY A 201 -2.40 -17.70 10.51
C GLY A 201 -3.39 -18.85 10.70
N GLU A 202 -3.52 -19.37 11.93
CA GLU A 202 -4.53 -20.38 12.30
C GLU A 202 -5.97 -19.84 12.15
N THR A 203 -6.22 -18.59 12.57
CA THR A 203 -7.54 -17.97 12.42
C THR A 203 -7.87 -17.81 10.94
N LEU A 204 -6.91 -17.34 10.13
CA LEU A 204 -7.08 -17.21 8.68
C LEU A 204 -7.37 -18.55 8.02
N GLU A 205 -6.61 -19.60 8.36
CA GLU A 205 -6.80 -20.96 7.85
C GLU A 205 -8.22 -21.47 8.14
N ARG A 206 -8.65 -21.40 9.41
CA ARG A 206 -9.94 -21.93 9.85
C ARG A 206 -11.15 -21.10 9.40
N THR A 207 -10.94 -19.84 9.03
CA THR A 207 -12.01 -18.93 8.58
C THR A 207 -12.64 -19.45 7.29
N HIS A 208 -13.94 -19.75 7.31
CA HIS A 208 -14.69 -20.07 6.10
C HIS A 208 -15.12 -18.80 5.33
N THR A 209 -15.43 -17.72 6.05
CA THR A 209 -15.86 -16.45 5.45
C THR A 209 -15.08 -15.30 6.08
N LEU A 210 -14.31 -14.57 5.28
CA LEU A 210 -13.62 -13.35 5.67
C LEU A 210 -14.36 -12.14 5.11
N ARG A 211 -14.78 -11.22 5.99
CA ARG A 211 -15.42 -9.95 5.60
C ARG A 211 -14.52 -8.79 5.97
N ILE A 212 -14.34 -7.86 5.04
CA ILE A 212 -13.59 -6.63 5.26
C ILE A 212 -14.50 -5.47 4.90
N SER A 213 -14.67 -4.53 5.82
CA SER A 213 -15.41 -3.29 5.57
C SER A 213 -14.61 -2.11 6.09
N ALA A 214 -14.43 -1.07 5.26
CA ALA A 214 -13.76 0.17 5.64
C ALA A 214 -14.18 1.35 4.75
N PRO A 215 -13.95 2.61 5.15
CA PRO A 215 -14.21 3.77 4.28
C PRO A 215 -13.39 3.74 2.97
N ALA A 216 -13.97 4.22 1.86
CA ALA A 216 -13.41 4.08 0.51
C ALA A 216 -12.01 4.65 0.26
N SER A 217 -11.63 5.67 1.04
CA SER A 217 -10.29 6.28 0.95
C SER A 217 -9.32 5.80 2.02
N SER A 218 -9.78 4.98 2.96
CA SER A 218 -8.95 4.45 4.03
C SER A 218 -8.09 3.29 3.55
N THR A 219 -7.01 3.03 4.28
CA THR A 219 -6.17 1.85 4.08
C THR A 219 -6.60 0.74 5.02
N VAL A 220 -6.60 -0.50 4.53
CA VAL A 220 -6.79 -1.69 5.37
C VAL A 220 -5.47 -2.43 5.45
N LEU A 221 -4.91 -2.51 6.65
CA LEU A 221 -3.75 -3.34 6.96
C LEU A 221 -4.21 -4.53 7.79
N VAL A 222 -4.04 -5.74 7.26
CA VAL A 222 -4.30 -6.98 7.99
C VAL A 222 -2.95 -7.64 8.30
N ASN A 223 -2.49 -7.49 9.53
CA ASN A 223 -1.32 -8.21 10.02
C ASN A 223 -1.72 -9.66 10.35
N VAL A 224 -1.03 -10.61 9.74
CA VAL A 224 -1.23 -12.04 9.97
C VAL A 224 0.00 -12.62 10.65
N SER A 225 -0.13 -12.98 11.93
CA SER A 225 0.97 -13.53 12.74
C SER A 225 1.09 -15.05 12.61
N GLY A 226 2.28 -15.57 12.92
CA GLY A 226 2.62 -17.00 12.83
C GLY A 226 3.55 -17.33 11.65
N SER A 227 4.34 -18.39 11.83
CA SER A 227 5.31 -18.86 10.84
C SER A 227 4.68 -19.55 9.62
N ALA A 228 3.40 -19.92 9.70
CA ALA A 228 2.62 -20.50 8.63
C ALA A 228 1.22 -19.90 8.59
N ALA A 229 0.69 -19.70 7.38
CA ALA A 229 -0.69 -19.28 7.17
C ALA A 229 -1.25 -19.92 5.90
N ALA A 230 -2.57 -20.08 5.86
CA ALA A 230 -3.26 -20.64 4.71
C ALA A 230 -4.48 -19.79 4.32
N PHE A 231 -4.46 -19.28 3.10
CA PHE A 231 -5.51 -18.47 2.51
C PHE A 231 -6.19 -19.28 1.41
N HIS A 232 -7.10 -20.18 1.81
CA HIS A 232 -7.73 -21.09 0.86
C HIS A 232 -9.21 -21.37 1.13
N SER A 233 -9.91 -21.78 0.06
CA SER A 233 -11.26 -22.33 0.05
C SER A 233 -12.27 -21.56 0.92
N LYS A 234 -12.20 -20.23 0.91
CA LYS A 234 -13.03 -19.34 1.74
C LYS A 234 -13.70 -18.24 0.92
N GLY A 235 -14.85 -17.77 1.40
CA GLY A 235 -15.51 -16.58 0.84
C GLY A 235 -14.82 -15.32 1.35
N LEU A 236 -14.36 -14.46 0.43
CA LEU A 236 -13.87 -13.12 0.75
C LEU A 236 -14.90 -12.09 0.28
N PHE A 237 -15.32 -11.20 1.18
CA PHE A 237 -16.24 -10.11 0.87
C PHE A 237 -15.64 -8.79 1.31
N VAL A 238 -15.43 -7.88 0.37
CA VAL A 238 -14.91 -6.53 0.60
C VAL A 238 -16.04 -5.52 0.38
N GLU A 239 -16.27 -4.63 1.35
CA GLU A 239 -17.29 -3.59 1.28
C GLU A 239 -16.70 -2.22 1.62
N GLY A 240 -17.13 -1.18 0.89
CA GLY A 240 -16.74 0.20 1.14
C GLY A 240 -15.34 0.58 0.69
N VAL A 241 -14.42 -0.38 0.53
CA VAL A 241 -13.01 -0.20 0.09
C VAL A 241 -12.72 -1.09 -1.14
N ASN A 242 -11.56 -0.94 -1.78
CA ASN A 242 -11.14 -1.76 -2.92
C ASN A 242 -9.75 -2.40 -2.72
N ALA A 243 -9.41 -3.36 -3.60
CA ALA A 243 -8.14 -4.11 -3.55
C ALA A 243 -6.88 -3.22 -3.51
N SER A 244 -6.90 -2.06 -4.16
CA SER A 244 -5.78 -1.10 -4.16
C SER A 244 -5.51 -0.46 -2.79
N ARG A 245 -6.37 -0.70 -1.79
CA ARG A 245 -6.24 -0.15 -0.42
C ARG A 245 -6.02 -1.22 0.65
N ILE A 246 -5.99 -2.50 0.27
CA ILE A 246 -5.85 -3.62 1.21
C ILE A 246 -4.44 -4.18 1.11
N LEU A 247 -3.76 -4.31 2.26
CA LEU A 247 -2.49 -4.99 2.41
C LEU A 247 -2.60 -6.09 3.48
N TYR A 248 -2.36 -7.33 3.08
CA TYR A 248 -2.13 -8.46 3.96
C TYR A 248 -0.64 -8.57 4.23
N ASN A 249 -0.23 -8.41 5.49
CA ASN A 249 1.16 -8.41 5.90
C ASN A 249 1.50 -9.68 6.69
N PHE A 250 2.40 -10.49 6.16
CA PHE A 250 2.86 -11.77 6.72
C PHE A 250 4.34 -11.67 7.10
N ALA A 251 4.65 -10.94 8.17
CA ALA A 251 6.03 -10.63 8.55
C ALA A 251 6.84 -11.84 9.03
N GLU A 252 6.16 -12.77 9.71
CA GLU A 252 6.78 -13.95 10.32
C GLU A 252 6.71 -15.20 9.43
N ALA A 253 5.82 -15.20 8.44
CA ALA A 253 5.50 -16.41 7.69
C ALA A 253 6.69 -16.88 6.86
N THR A 254 7.07 -18.13 7.07
CA THR A 254 8.03 -18.85 6.22
C THR A 254 7.32 -19.73 5.19
N SER A 255 6.04 -20.06 5.43
CA SER A 255 5.19 -20.77 4.46
C SER A 255 3.82 -20.11 4.34
N LEU A 256 3.37 -19.95 3.10
CA LEU A 256 2.03 -19.42 2.81
C LEU A 256 1.38 -20.29 1.73
N TYR A 257 0.25 -20.90 2.08
CA TYR A 257 -0.58 -21.65 1.14
C TYR A 257 -1.72 -20.77 0.63
N ILE A 258 -1.89 -20.67 -0.69
CA ILE A 258 -2.99 -19.95 -1.33
C ILE A 258 -3.71 -20.90 -2.28
N GLY A 259 -5.01 -21.14 -2.11
CA GLY A 259 -5.70 -22.15 -2.91
C GLY A 259 -7.19 -21.90 -3.06
N GLU A 260 -7.75 -22.07 -4.25
CA GLU A 260 -9.20 -22.06 -4.46
C GLU A 260 -9.89 -20.79 -3.93
N ILE A 261 -9.24 -19.64 -4.11
CA ILE A 261 -9.74 -18.34 -3.64
C ILE A 261 -9.39 -17.22 -4.62
N GLN A 262 -10.27 -16.21 -4.67
CA GLN A 262 -9.96 -14.88 -5.17
C GLN A 262 -9.66 -13.96 -3.97
N ILE A 263 -8.43 -13.47 -3.90
CA ILE A 263 -7.97 -12.51 -2.89
C ILE A 263 -8.03 -11.11 -3.48
N GLU A 264 -8.71 -10.20 -2.78
CA GLU A 264 -8.73 -8.76 -3.09
C GLU A 264 -7.78 -8.03 -2.14
N GLY A 265 -6.65 -7.57 -2.67
CA GLY A 265 -5.62 -6.91 -1.88
C GLY A 265 -4.23 -7.42 -2.19
N SER A 266 -3.25 -6.66 -1.73
CA SER A 266 -1.84 -6.99 -1.89
C SER A 266 -1.33 -7.88 -0.77
N ILE A 267 -0.40 -8.77 -1.08
CA ILE A 267 0.25 -9.68 -0.13
C ILE A 267 1.71 -9.30 -0.02
N LEU A 268 2.14 -8.94 1.20
CA LEU A 268 3.54 -8.74 1.57
C LEU A 268 3.97 -9.90 2.47
N ALA A 269 4.66 -10.88 1.90
CA ALA A 269 5.13 -12.08 2.58
C ALA A 269 6.63 -12.33 2.30
N PRO A 270 7.52 -11.40 2.69
CA PRO A 270 8.88 -11.32 2.16
C PRO A 270 9.80 -12.48 2.56
N ARG A 271 9.37 -13.30 3.53
CA ARG A 271 10.08 -14.48 4.02
C ARG A 271 9.44 -15.80 3.60
N ALA A 272 8.25 -15.76 2.98
CA ALA A 272 7.44 -16.94 2.77
C ALA A 272 7.72 -17.63 1.44
N ASP A 273 7.90 -18.94 1.50
CA ASP A 273 7.73 -19.82 0.34
C ASP A 273 6.23 -19.98 0.07
N VAL A 274 5.77 -19.48 -1.08
CA VAL A 274 4.35 -19.46 -1.43
C VAL A 274 4.01 -20.66 -2.31
N LEU A 275 3.10 -21.50 -1.82
CA LEU A 275 2.45 -22.55 -2.60
C LEU A 275 1.08 -22.03 -3.06
N PHE A 276 0.95 -21.70 -4.34
CA PHE A 276 -0.25 -21.12 -4.95
C PHE A 276 -0.80 -22.01 -6.09
N PRO A 277 -1.33 -23.21 -5.79
CA PRO A 277 -1.77 -24.17 -6.80
C PRO A 277 -2.91 -23.68 -7.68
N ALA A 278 -3.86 -22.90 -7.15
CA ALA A 278 -5.02 -22.40 -7.90
C ALA A 278 -5.64 -21.19 -7.19
N GLY A 279 -6.27 -20.31 -7.96
CA GLY A 279 -6.94 -19.11 -7.45
C GLY A 279 -6.38 -17.85 -8.09
N LEU A 280 -6.73 -16.71 -7.52
CA LEU A 280 -6.43 -15.40 -8.06
C LEU A 280 -6.05 -14.43 -6.94
N VAL A 281 -4.98 -13.67 -7.13
CA VAL A 281 -4.68 -12.47 -6.32
C VAL A 281 -4.94 -11.24 -7.19
N ILE A 282 -5.75 -10.30 -6.69
CA ILE A 282 -5.99 -8.99 -7.30
C ILE A 282 -5.23 -7.96 -6.45
N GLY A 283 -3.99 -7.67 -6.82
CA GLY A 283 -3.06 -6.92 -5.95
C GLY A 283 -1.60 -7.14 -6.31
N HIS A 284 -0.69 -6.70 -5.45
CA HIS A 284 0.70 -7.16 -5.48
C HIS A 284 0.84 -8.53 -4.81
N LEU A 285 1.72 -9.39 -5.34
CA LEU A 285 2.23 -10.56 -4.62
C LEU A 285 3.75 -10.43 -4.45
N ILE A 286 4.19 -10.25 -3.21
CA ILE A 286 5.61 -10.12 -2.85
C ILE A 286 5.99 -11.30 -1.94
N SER A 287 6.91 -12.16 -2.39
CA SER A 287 7.28 -13.38 -1.66
C SER A 287 8.75 -13.80 -1.77
N GLN A 288 9.17 -14.75 -0.93
CA GLN A 288 10.50 -15.35 -1.02
C GLN A 288 10.61 -16.31 -2.21
N SER A 289 9.64 -17.19 -2.39
CA SER A 289 9.53 -18.05 -3.58
C SER A 289 8.07 -18.24 -3.97
N LEU A 290 7.83 -18.74 -5.18
CA LEU A 290 6.48 -19.03 -5.67
C LEU A 290 6.43 -20.31 -6.50
N TYR A 291 5.53 -21.21 -6.14
CA TYR A 291 5.23 -22.42 -6.90
C TYR A 291 3.72 -22.58 -7.09
N GLY A 292 3.28 -22.84 -8.33
CA GLY A 292 1.90 -23.24 -8.63
C GLY A 292 1.28 -22.54 -9.84
N GLN A 293 -0.05 -22.63 -9.97
CA GLN A 293 -0.81 -22.17 -11.14
C GLN A 293 -1.80 -21.04 -10.79
N GLY A 294 -1.57 -20.34 -9.68
CA GLY A 294 -2.35 -19.16 -9.31
C GLY A 294 -2.08 -17.97 -10.23
N GLN A 295 -3.14 -17.23 -10.53
CA GLN A 295 -3.12 -16.03 -11.37
C GLN A 295 -2.89 -14.78 -10.52
N ASN A 296 -2.25 -13.76 -11.11
CA ASN A 296 -2.08 -12.45 -10.50
C ASN A 296 -2.70 -11.36 -11.39
N ASN A 297 -3.85 -10.84 -10.98
CA ASN A 297 -4.45 -9.66 -11.59
C ASN A 297 -3.89 -8.38 -10.97
N LYS A 298 -3.81 -7.35 -11.81
CA LYS A 298 -3.21 -6.09 -11.40
C LYS A 298 -4.23 -5.25 -10.62
N ALA A 299 -3.95 -5.03 -9.34
CA ALA A 299 -4.42 -3.87 -8.61
C ALA A 299 -3.23 -3.27 -7.88
N THR A 300 -2.89 -2.02 -8.17
CA THR A 300 -1.71 -1.39 -7.58
C THR A 300 -2.05 -0.84 -6.21
N PHE A 301 -1.31 -1.27 -5.19
CA PHE A 301 -1.52 -0.80 -3.82
C PHE A 301 -1.14 0.67 -3.69
N TRP A 302 -2.07 1.46 -3.16
CA TRP A 302 -1.91 2.90 -2.92
C TRP A 302 -2.51 3.27 -1.56
N GLY A 303 -2.43 2.34 -0.59
CA GLY A 303 -2.79 2.64 0.79
C GLY A 303 -1.75 3.54 1.45
N CYS A 304 -2.22 4.42 2.33
CA CYS A 304 -1.41 5.13 3.31
C CYS A 304 -0.92 4.13 4.36
N LEU A 305 0.37 3.77 4.30
CA LEU A 305 1.02 3.02 5.37
C LEU A 305 1.73 3.99 6.33
N PRO A 306 1.67 3.77 7.66
CA PRO A 306 2.36 4.62 8.60
C PRO A 306 3.87 4.49 8.43
N ASN A 307 4.57 5.62 8.48
CA ASN A 307 6.00 5.60 8.76
C ASN A 307 6.19 5.18 10.22
N VAL A 308 6.41 3.89 10.45
CA VAL A 308 6.88 3.38 11.73
C VAL A 308 8.41 3.43 11.64
N CYS A 309 9.06 4.13 12.56
CA CYS A 309 10.50 4.06 12.80
C CYS A 309 10.74 3.30 14.11
N ASP A 310 11.77 2.44 14.15
CA ASP A 310 11.95 1.32 15.10
C ASP A 310 12.15 1.68 16.59
N ASP A 311 11.95 2.93 17.00
CA ASP A 311 12.24 3.40 18.36
C ASP A 311 11.20 4.39 18.94
N GLY A 312 10.04 4.56 18.30
CA GLY A 312 9.07 5.56 18.73
C GLY A 312 9.50 7.01 18.46
N SER A 313 10.53 7.23 17.64
CA SER A 313 10.96 8.56 17.18
C SER A 313 9.91 9.34 16.39
N CYS A 314 8.81 8.71 15.96
CA CYS A 314 7.70 9.41 15.32
C CYS A 314 6.62 9.90 16.32
N GLU A 315 6.60 9.44 17.58
CA GLU A 315 5.63 9.88 18.59
C GLU A 315 6.18 10.87 19.63
N ASN A 316 7.47 11.19 19.63
CA ASN A 316 8.05 12.19 20.55
C ASN A 316 8.97 13.21 19.86
N ILE A 317 8.52 13.82 18.76
CA ILE A 317 9.16 15.02 18.23
C ILE A 317 8.43 16.23 18.82
N CYS A 318 9.06 16.85 19.83
CA CYS A 318 8.67 18.09 20.52
C CYS A 318 7.76 17.92 21.74
N LYS A 319 8.18 17.13 22.73
CA LYS A 319 7.97 17.54 24.13
C LYS A 319 9.33 17.95 24.71
N ASP A 320 9.37 19.14 25.28
CA ASP A 320 10.48 19.74 26.05
C ASP A 320 11.60 20.48 25.30
N GLY A 321 11.42 20.80 24.02
CA GLY A 321 12.16 21.91 23.38
C GLY A 321 13.68 21.78 23.32
N ASN A 322 14.23 20.56 23.39
CA ASN A 322 15.67 20.34 23.22
C ASN A 322 15.93 19.09 22.36
N CYS A 323 16.15 19.29 21.06
CA CYS A 323 16.55 18.23 20.14
C CYS A 323 18.05 18.36 19.88
N GLY A 324 18.80 17.30 20.16
CA GLY A 324 20.22 17.22 19.84
C GLY A 324 20.48 17.39 18.34
N GLU A 325 21.55 18.10 18.03
CA GLU A 325 22.00 18.48 16.70
C GLU A 325 22.54 17.26 15.93
N GLU A 326 21.70 16.65 15.08
CA GLU A 326 22.09 16.07 13.79
C GLU A 326 20.83 15.86 12.92
N GLN A 327 20.55 16.90 12.12
CA GLN A 327 19.61 17.02 11.00
C GLN A 327 18.20 16.40 11.10
N LYS A 328 17.35 16.98 11.95
CA LYS A 328 15.89 16.89 11.81
C LYS A 328 15.39 17.76 10.64
N GLY A 329 14.92 17.12 9.57
CA GLY A 329 13.85 17.58 8.68
C GLY A 329 13.95 18.98 8.06
N CYS A 330 15.10 19.37 7.51
CA CYS A 330 15.24 20.62 6.73
C CYS A 330 14.78 20.45 5.27
N THR A 331 14.38 21.56 4.63
CA THR A 331 13.96 21.57 3.23
C THR A 331 15.13 21.87 2.28
N LEU A 332 15.02 21.36 1.06
CA LEU A 332 15.96 21.54 -0.04
C LEU A 332 15.24 22.17 -1.23
N THR A 333 15.91 23.11 -1.90
CA THR A 333 15.35 23.77 -3.09
C THR A 333 15.09 22.81 -4.26
N ILE A 334 14.25 23.24 -5.21
CA ILE A 334 14.12 22.61 -6.55
C ILE A 334 15.50 22.40 -7.19
N GLY A 335 16.40 23.39 -7.09
CA GLY A 335 17.73 23.33 -7.69
C GLY A 335 18.58 22.20 -7.13
N TYR A 336 18.47 21.91 -5.82
CA TYR A 336 19.12 20.74 -5.23
C TYR A 336 18.56 19.46 -5.84
N TRP A 337 17.23 19.26 -5.78
CA TRP A 337 16.58 18.03 -6.24
C TRP A 337 16.87 17.73 -7.71
N LYS A 338 16.87 18.76 -8.56
CA LYS A 338 17.19 18.66 -10.00
C LYS A 338 18.63 18.23 -10.26
N ASN A 339 19.58 18.65 -9.43
CA ASN A 339 21.01 18.40 -9.62
C ASN A 339 21.53 17.16 -8.86
N HIS A 340 20.74 16.59 -7.94
CA HIS A 340 21.10 15.43 -7.12
C HIS A 340 20.21 14.23 -7.44
N LEU A 341 20.17 13.82 -8.71
CA LEU A 341 19.24 12.78 -9.19
C LEU A 341 19.42 11.42 -8.51
N GLY A 342 20.64 11.08 -8.08
CA GLY A 342 20.90 9.83 -7.32
C GLY A 342 20.34 9.86 -5.89
N VAL A 343 20.17 11.05 -5.30
CA VAL A 343 19.47 11.19 -4.02
C VAL A 343 17.96 11.22 -4.27
N LEU A 344 17.53 11.96 -5.30
CA LEU A 344 16.12 12.04 -5.70
C LEU A 344 15.52 10.66 -5.99
N SER A 345 16.26 9.77 -6.65
CA SER A 345 15.78 8.42 -7.00
C SER A 345 15.32 7.61 -5.80
N LEU A 346 15.92 7.85 -4.62
CA LEU A 346 15.56 7.17 -3.38
C LEU A 346 14.15 7.53 -2.88
N TYR A 347 13.58 8.64 -3.38
CA TYR A 347 12.28 9.16 -2.96
C TYR A 347 11.23 9.11 -4.07
N LEU A 348 11.55 8.45 -5.19
CA LEU A 348 10.61 8.11 -6.24
C LEU A 348 10.02 6.71 -6.01
N PRO A 349 8.84 6.39 -6.59
CA PRO A 349 8.02 7.25 -7.45
C PRO A 349 7.22 8.32 -6.67
N LYS A 350 6.72 9.33 -7.39
CA LYS A 350 5.75 10.33 -6.89
C LYS A 350 4.59 10.50 -7.87
N SER A 351 3.46 11.02 -7.40
CA SER A 351 2.35 11.48 -8.26
C SER A 351 2.14 12.98 -8.09
N LEU A 352 1.77 13.67 -9.15
CA LEU A 352 1.28 15.05 -9.11
C LEU A 352 -0.18 15.02 -9.56
N GLY A 353 -1.09 14.89 -8.59
CA GLY A 353 -2.47 14.47 -8.81
C GLY A 353 -2.87 13.29 -7.93
N THR A 354 -4.16 12.93 -7.91
CA THR A 354 -4.69 11.78 -7.15
C THR A 354 -4.58 10.45 -7.90
N LEU A 355 -4.70 9.34 -7.18
CA LEU A 355 -4.95 8.02 -7.78
C LEU A 355 -6.26 8.07 -8.58
N GLU A 356 -6.27 7.48 -9.79
CA GLU A 356 -7.36 7.53 -10.78
C GLU A 356 -7.64 8.89 -11.44
N GLY A 357 -6.91 9.94 -11.06
CA GLY A 357 -6.98 11.21 -11.75
C GLY A 357 -6.53 11.04 -13.21
N LEU A 358 -7.45 11.24 -14.14
CA LEU A 358 -7.21 11.10 -15.58
C LEU A 358 -6.09 12.02 -16.10
N LYS A 359 -5.74 13.06 -15.35
CA LYS A 359 -4.66 14.01 -15.67
C LYS A 359 -3.52 14.04 -14.65
N SER A 360 -3.56 13.15 -13.65
CA SER A 360 -2.45 13.00 -12.70
C SER A 360 -1.18 12.65 -13.45
N LEU A 361 -0.08 13.32 -13.11
CA LEU A 361 1.22 13.06 -13.72
C LEU A 361 2.04 12.09 -12.85
N PRO A 362 2.23 10.82 -13.27
CA PRO A 362 3.12 9.92 -12.58
C PRO A 362 4.57 10.34 -12.80
N VAL A 363 5.30 10.52 -11.71
CA VAL A 363 6.74 10.79 -11.66
C VAL A 363 7.44 9.51 -11.22
N SER A 364 7.49 8.53 -12.13
CA SER A 364 7.98 7.18 -11.84
C SER A 364 9.48 7.00 -12.02
N THR A 365 10.16 7.92 -12.72
CA THR A 365 11.60 7.83 -13.00
C THR A 365 12.31 9.13 -12.70
N THR A 366 13.63 9.05 -12.50
CA THR A 366 14.48 10.22 -12.32
C THR A 366 14.44 11.15 -13.53
N GLN A 367 14.26 10.61 -14.74
CA GLN A 367 14.11 11.42 -15.94
C GLN A 367 12.83 12.24 -15.91
N VAL A 368 11.70 11.61 -15.58
CA VAL A 368 10.42 12.34 -15.44
C VAL A 368 10.52 13.40 -14.34
N ALA A 369 11.17 13.08 -13.22
CA ALA A 369 11.39 14.06 -12.15
C ALA A 369 12.27 15.23 -12.60
N TYR A 370 13.35 14.98 -13.34
CA TYR A 370 14.20 16.01 -13.92
C TYR A 370 13.42 16.92 -14.88
N ASP A 371 12.57 16.33 -15.72
CA ASP A 371 11.73 17.03 -16.69
C ASP A 371 10.67 17.92 -16.01
N VAL A 372 10.07 17.43 -14.91
CA VAL A 372 9.16 18.21 -14.07
C VAL A 372 9.88 19.38 -13.40
N LEU A 373 10.98 19.10 -12.68
CA LEU A 373 11.76 20.14 -11.98
C LEU A 373 12.43 21.12 -12.96
N GLY A 374 12.54 20.74 -14.22
CA GLY A 374 13.08 21.55 -15.29
C GLY A 374 12.13 22.61 -15.83
N GLU A 375 10.81 22.47 -15.66
CA GLU A 375 9.78 23.39 -16.18
C GLU A 375 9.86 23.65 -17.71
N HIS A 376 10.36 22.68 -18.48
CA HIS A 376 10.53 22.80 -19.94
C HIS A 376 9.86 21.71 -20.77
N THR A 377 9.44 20.61 -20.12
CA THR A 377 8.84 19.45 -20.80
C THR A 377 7.31 19.47 -20.70
N TYR A 378 6.77 19.74 -19.51
CA TYR A 378 5.33 19.76 -19.25
C TYR A 378 4.77 21.18 -19.35
N GLY A 379 4.92 21.81 -20.52
CA GLY A 379 4.57 23.20 -20.77
C GLY A 379 5.78 24.14 -20.78
N THR A 380 5.53 25.45 -20.73
CA THR A 380 6.58 26.48 -20.68
C THR A 380 6.75 27.00 -19.25
N ALA A 381 7.89 27.62 -18.96
CA ALA A 381 8.16 28.27 -17.68
C ALA A 381 7.23 29.48 -17.39
N GLU A 382 6.33 29.86 -18.31
CA GLU A 382 5.29 30.87 -18.07
C GLU A 382 3.99 30.26 -17.55
N ASN A 383 3.78 28.96 -17.74
CA ASN A 383 2.57 28.24 -17.37
C ASN A 383 2.50 27.99 -15.85
N GLY A 384 1.38 28.38 -15.23
CA GLY A 384 1.19 28.26 -13.78
C GLY A 384 1.13 26.82 -13.27
N ILE A 385 0.55 25.90 -14.04
CA ILE A 385 0.51 24.47 -13.69
C ILE A 385 1.90 23.84 -13.82
N THR A 386 2.68 24.24 -14.83
CA THR A 386 4.08 23.79 -14.97
C THR A 386 4.91 24.15 -13.74
N LYS A 387 4.77 25.38 -13.23
CA LYS A 387 5.42 25.82 -11.99
C LYS A 387 4.89 25.09 -10.75
N LEU A 388 3.58 24.85 -10.70
CA LEU A 388 2.97 24.08 -9.62
C LEU A 388 3.55 22.67 -9.56
N TYR A 389 3.69 21.99 -10.70
CA TYR A 389 4.29 20.65 -10.76
C TYR A 389 5.69 20.63 -10.15
N ALA A 390 6.56 21.55 -10.55
CA ALA A 390 7.94 21.59 -10.05
C ALA A 390 7.99 21.83 -8.53
N GLN A 391 7.22 22.81 -8.04
CA GLN A 391 7.21 23.16 -6.63
C GLN A 391 6.57 22.09 -5.74
N LEU A 392 5.45 21.52 -6.19
CA LEU A 392 4.78 20.43 -5.49
C LEU A 392 5.67 19.17 -5.45
N LEU A 393 6.36 18.84 -6.54
CA LEU A 393 7.28 17.70 -6.57
C LEU A 393 8.41 17.90 -5.54
N ALA A 394 9.08 19.05 -5.54
CA ALA A 394 10.13 19.35 -4.56
C ALA A 394 9.60 19.32 -3.11
N ALA A 395 8.37 19.81 -2.87
CA ALA A 395 7.76 19.75 -1.56
C ALA A 395 7.53 18.29 -1.11
N LYS A 396 6.96 17.45 -1.99
CA LYS A 396 6.77 16.02 -1.72
C LYS A 396 8.09 15.27 -1.49
N LEU A 397 9.16 15.64 -2.21
CA LEU A 397 10.50 15.08 -2.00
C LEU A 397 11.09 15.50 -0.65
N ASN A 398 10.95 16.76 -0.27
CA ASN A 398 11.35 17.27 1.06
C ASN A 398 10.63 16.53 2.19
N VAL A 399 9.32 16.35 2.06
CA VAL A 399 8.52 15.58 3.02
C VAL A 399 8.99 14.13 3.09
N SER A 400 9.27 13.51 1.94
CA SER A 400 9.78 12.13 1.88
C SER A 400 11.18 11.98 2.47
N LYS A 401 12.00 13.03 2.40
CA LYS A 401 13.31 13.10 3.06
C LYS A 401 13.20 13.31 4.58
N GLY A 402 12.02 13.70 5.08
CA GLY A 402 11.76 13.87 6.51
C GLY A 402 11.47 15.31 6.96
N ALA A 403 11.27 16.25 6.04
CA ALA A 403 10.76 17.58 6.38
C ALA A 403 9.29 17.48 6.86
N SER A 404 8.92 18.17 7.94
CA SER A 404 7.53 18.22 8.38
C SER A 404 6.65 18.94 7.35
N ASP A 405 5.51 18.36 7.00
CA ASP A 405 4.54 18.90 6.04
C ASP A 405 3.44 19.74 6.69
N SER A 406 3.46 19.93 8.01
CA SER A 406 2.37 20.57 8.76
C SER A 406 1.95 21.94 8.24
N SER A 407 2.86 22.70 7.63
CA SER A 407 2.62 24.00 6.99
C SER A 407 1.99 23.94 5.60
N ILE A 408 1.99 22.77 4.95
CA ILE A 408 1.60 22.62 3.54
C ILE A 408 0.63 21.46 3.27
N ALA A 409 0.35 20.59 4.25
CA ALA A 409 -0.41 19.35 4.06
C ALA A 409 -1.78 19.56 3.37
N GLU A 410 -2.55 20.56 3.81
CA GLU A 410 -3.86 20.90 3.19
C GLU A 410 -3.70 21.40 1.75
N ALA A 411 -2.67 22.22 1.49
CA ALA A 411 -2.40 22.72 0.15
C ALA A 411 -1.93 21.62 -0.79
N VAL A 412 -1.13 20.65 -0.31
CA VAL A 412 -0.74 19.46 -1.08
C VAL A 412 -1.97 18.68 -1.52
N LEU A 413 -2.89 18.38 -0.59
CA LEU A 413 -4.15 17.68 -0.90
C LEU A 413 -5.00 18.43 -1.93
N ALA A 414 -5.13 19.76 -1.77
CA ALA A 414 -5.91 20.59 -2.69
C ALA A 414 -5.28 20.66 -4.09
N ALA A 415 -3.95 20.82 -4.16
CA ALA A 415 -3.21 20.82 -5.41
C ALA A 415 -3.28 19.47 -6.12
N ASP A 416 -3.15 18.35 -5.41
CA ASP A 416 -3.31 17.01 -5.99
C ASP A 416 -4.74 16.77 -6.50
N ALA A 417 -5.77 17.16 -5.75
CA ALA A 417 -7.16 17.07 -6.22
C ALA A 417 -7.39 17.88 -7.50
N PHE A 418 -6.78 19.07 -7.60
CA PHE A 418 -6.83 19.88 -8.81
C PHE A 418 -6.13 19.20 -9.99
N LEU A 419 -4.91 18.70 -9.78
CA LEU A 419 -4.08 18.05 -10.80
C LEU A 419 -4.63 16.68 -11.25
N ALA A 420 -5.54 16.07 -10.48
CA ALA A 420 -6.26 14.87 -10.90
C ALA A 420 -7.11 15.09 -12.18
N SER A 421 -7.56 16.33 -12.41
CA SER A 421 -8.47 16.69 -13.51
C SER A 421 -7.94 17.78 -14.45
N HIS A 422 -6.80 18.39 -14.12
CA HIS A 422 -6.17 19.46 -14.89
C HIS A 422 -4.68 19.16 -15.14
N SER A 423 -4.22 19.46 -16.36
CA SER A 423 -2.80 19.41 -16.70
C SER A 423 -2.31 20.74 -17.26
N TYR A 424 -1.02 20.84 -17.52
CA TYR A 424 -0.42 22.03 -18.13
C TYR A 424 -1.10 22.47 -19.44
N LEU A 425 -1.76 21.55 -20.16
CA LEU A 425 -2.54 21.83 -21.37
C LEU A 425 -3.81 22.66 -21.12
N ASP A 426 -4.27 22.72 -19.88
CA ASP A 426 -5.51 23.41 -19.50
C ASP A 426 -5.28 24.85 -19.02
N TRP A 427 -4.03 25.25 -18.73
CA TRP A 427 -3.71 26.54 -18.09
C TRP A 427 -4.37 27.74 -18.76
N GLY A 428 -4.32 27.82 -20.10
CA GLY A 428 -4.90 28.92 -20.88
C GLY A 428 -6.44 28.92 -20.93
N LYS A 429 -7.10 27.87 -20.44
CA LYS A 429 -8.56 27.71 -20.40
C LYS A 429 -9.14 27.96 -19.01
N LEU A 430 -8.29 28.08 -17.99
CA LEU A 430 -8.71 28.33 -16.62
C LEU A 430 -9.21 29.77 -16.46
N SER A 431 -10.17 29.97 -15.55
CA SER A 431 -10.58 31.32 -15.17
C SER A 431 -9.45 32.02 -14.41
N PRO A 432 -9.41 33.37 -14.40
CA PRO A 432 -8.42 34.13 -13.64
C PRO A 432 -8.37 33.76 -12.15
N GLU A 433 -9.52 33.40 -11.56
CA GLU A 433 -9.62 32.99 -10.15
C GLU A 433 -8.92 31.65 -9.91
N ILE A 434 -9.12 30.66 -10.79
CA ILE A 434 -8.44 29.37 -10.69
C ILE A 434 -6.94 29.52 -10.97
N GLN A 435 -6.57 30.37 -11.93
CA GLN A 435 -5.16 30.69 -12.19
C GLN A 435 -4.48 31.30 -10.96
N ALA A 436 -5.16 32.22 -10.26
CA ALA A 436 -4.66 32.79 -9.01
C ALA A 436 -4.46 31.71 -7.94
N GLN A 437 -5.44 30.81 -7.74
CA GLN A 437 -5.34 29.73 -6.76
C GLN A 437 -4.15 28.79 -7.02
N VAL A 438 -3.90 28.43 -8.29
CA VAL A 438 -2.74 27.61 -8.69
C VAL A 438 -1.42 28.33 -8.36
N LEU A 439 -1.35 29.63 -8.61
CA LEU A 439 -0.15 30.44 -8.31
C LEU A 439 0.04 30.62 -6.80
N GLU A 440 -1.02 30.64 -6.01
CA GLU A 440 -0.93 30.64 -4.54
C GLU A 440 -0.32 29.34 -4.02
N TRP A 441 -0.80 28.16 -4.47
CA TRP A 441 -0.18 26.88 -4.08
C TRP A 441 1.26 26.79 -4.52
N LYS A 442 1.56 27.19 -5.77
CA LYS A 442 2.93 27.29 -6.28
C LYS A 442 3.80 28.12 -5.35
N THR A 443 3.31 29.26 -4.88
CA THR A 443 4.07 30.20 -4.05
C THR A 443 4.29 29.64 -2.65
N LEU A 444 3.26 29.03 -2.06
CA LEU A 444 3.37 28.36 -0.76
C LEU A 444 4.40 27.22 -0.77
N PHE A 445 4.38 26.38 -1.82
CA PHE A 445 5.36 25.30 -1.95
C PHE A 445 6.78 25.84 -2.22
N ASP A 446 6.91 26.93 -2.98
CA ASP A 446 8.19 27.61 -3.17
C ASP A 446 8.75 28.13 -1.84
N ASP A 447 7.92 28.81 -1.04
CA ASP A 447 8.32 29.28 0.28
C ASP A 447 8.68 28.11 1.20
N PHE A 448 7.97 26.99 1.15
CA PHE A 448 8.30 25.79 1.91
C PHE A 448 9.65 25.19 1.49
N ASN A 449 9.86 25.01 0.18
CA ASN A 449 11.08 24.43 -0.38
C ASN A 449 12.33 25.28 -0.10
N ASN A 450 12.14 26.58 0.12
CA ASN A 450 13.20 27.52 0.50
C ASN A 450 13.26 27.78 2.02
N GLY A 451 12.52 27.01 2.83
CA GLY A 451 12.53 27.08 4.28
C GLY A 451 11.97 28.38 4.87
N ARG A 452 11.13 29.10 4.12
CA ARG A 452 10.46 30.34 4.55
C ARG A 452 9.17 30.08 5.30
N VAL A 453 8.57 28.91 5.08
CA VAL A 453 7.45 28.37 5.87
C VAL A 453 7.73 26.92 6.22
N GLY A 454 7.29 26.49 7.41
CA GLY A 454 7.57 25.13 7.89
C GLY A 454 9.03 24.97 8.34
N PRO A 455 9.65 23.82 8.07
CA PRO A 455 11.03 23.54 8.49
C PRO A 455 12.06 24.44 7.80
N PRO A 456 13.23 24.69 8.43
CA PRO A 456 14.27 25.53 7.86
C PRO A 456 14.93 24.88 6.64
N HIS A 457 15.61 25.67 5.82
CA HIS A 457 16.39 25.17 4.68
C HIS A 457 17.67 24.45 5.18
N CYS A 458 18.09 23.38 4.49
CA CYS A 458 19.36 22.70 4.79
C CYS A 458 20.55 23.56 4.35
N GLU A 459 21.64 23.58 5.11
CA GLU A 459 22.89 24.23 4.66
C GLU A 459 23.60 23.47 3.54
#